data_AF-A0A962JSW7-F1
#
_entry.id   AF-A0A962JSW7-F1
#
_cell.length_a   1.000
_cell.length_b   1.000
_cell.length_c   1.000
_cell.angle_alpha   90.00
_cell.angle_beta   90.00
_cell.angle_gamma   90.00
#
_symmetry.space_group_name_H-M   'P 1'
#
loop_
_entity.id
_entity.type
_entity.pdbx_description
1 polymer ?
#
loop_
_entity_poly.entity_id
_entity_poly.type
_entity_poly.pdbx_seq_one_letter_code
_entity_poly.pdbx_strand_id
1 'polypeptide(L)'
;MCGSCHALERPDYETQGREERFSRKAPPLYFAGNKYRREWLAGFLQEPYPLHPSGYFPERKLRDTPEGDMPDENALAAHLQLSESDAAEVADYLMSLQPYAELITQDSYSEGKVALRMGTLDFRKFKGCDACHQDSTDNGGFSGPILYDAWNRLQPHYISAFLKNPLQWDPNTIMPVPQMNEQAVHKLVDYLKAIGETE
;
A
#
# COMPACT_ATOMS: atom_id res chain seq x y z
N MET A 1 -4.89 -12.43 17.16
CA MET A 1 -5.41 -13.13 15.96
C MET A 1 -5.50 -12.13 14.83
N CYS A 2 -5.19 -12.47 13.57
CA CYS A 2 -5.12 -11.51 12.47
C CYS A 2 -6.43 -10.73 12.26
N GLY A 3 -7.57 -11.42 12.37
CA GLY A 3 -8.92 -10.85 12.21
C GLY A 3 -9.34 -9.83 13.27
N SER A 4 -8.58 -9.65 14.36
CA SER A 4 -8.90 -8.60 15.36
C SER A 4 -8.53 -7.19 14.89
N CYS A 5 -7.70 -7.09 13.86
CA CYS A 5 -7.24 -5.82 13.29
C CYS A 5 -7.52 -5.72 11.79
N HIS A 6 -7.43 -6.83 11.06
CA HIS A 6 -7.62 -6.89 9.62
C HIS A 6 -8.97 -7.47 9.23
N ALA A 7 -9.68 -6.80 8.31
CA ALA A 7 -10.84 -7.39 7.66
C ALA A 7 -10.40 -8.49 6.68
N LEU A 8 -10.73 -9.75 7.00
CA LEU A 8 -10.47 -10.93 6.15
C LEU A 8 -11.61 -11.22 5.17
N GLU A 9 -12.75 -10.58 5.38
CA GLU A 9 -13.90 -10.56 4.47
C GLU A 9 -14.19 -9.12 4.05
N ARG A 10 -14.91 -8.94 2.94
CA ARG A 10 -15.32 -7.62 2.47
C ARG A 10 -16.27 -6.99 3.51
N PRO A 11 -15.95 -5.82 4.09
CA PRO A 11 -16.88 -5.09 4.93
C PRO A 11 -18.16 -4.72 4.16
N ASP A 12 -19.29 -4.67 4.86
CA ASP A 12 -20.52 -4.05 4.36
C ASP A 12 -20.34 -2.52 4.33
N TYR A 13 -19.64 -2.04 3.31
CA TYR A 13 -19.34 -0.62 3.09
C TYR A 13 -20.61 0.18 2.86
N GLU A 14 -21.63 -0.44 2.28
CA GLU A 14 -22.90 0.18 1.92
C GLU A 14 -23.68 0.58 3.18
N THR A 15 -23.70 -0.29 4.19
CA THR A 15 -24.35 0.01 5.48
C THR A 15 -23.45 0.83 6.39
N GLN A 16 -22.17 0.49 6.51
CA GLN A 16 -21.26 1.14 7.47
C GLN A 16 -20.78 2.52 7.00
N GLY A 17 -20.81 2.79 5.69
CA GLY A 17 -20.33 4.04 5.12
C GLY A 17 -18.90 4.36 5.57
N ARG A 18 -18.63 5.62 5.88
CA ARG A 18 -17.30 6.07 6.30
C ARG A 18 -16.89 5.62 7.70
N GLU A 19 -17.85 5.22 8.54
CA GLU A 19 -17.55 4.77 9.91
C GLU A 19 -16.64 3.55 9.91
N GLU A 20 -16.82 2.66 8.94
CA GLU A 20 -15.94 1.51 8.73
C GLU A 20 -14.47 1.94 8.69
N ARG A 21 -14.13 3.03 7.97
CA ARG A 21 -12.76 3.54 7.90
C ARG A 21 -12.27 4.13 9.22
N PHE A 22 -13.13 4.84 9.94
CA PHE A 22 -12.77 5.40 11.25
C PHE A 22 -12.56 4.34 12.33
N SER A 23 -13.10 3.14 12.13
CA SER A 23 -12.94 2.00 13.03
C SER A 23 -11.74 1.10 12.72
N ARG A 24 -11.06 1.28 11.57
CA ARG A 24 -9.96 0.40 11.15
C ARG A 24 -8.74 0.56 12.06
N LYS A 25 -8.23 -0.58 12.53
CA LYS A 25 -6.92 -0.68 13.20
C LYS A 25 -5.79 -0.99 12.22
N ALA A 26 -6.12 -1.62 11.09
CA ALA A 26 -5.18 -2.07 10.08
C ALA A 26 -5.87 -2.15 8.70
N PRO A 27 -5.12 -2.21 7.58
CA PRO A 27 -5.72 -2.31 6.25
C PRO A 27 -6.49 -3.63 6.06
N PRO A 28 -7.57 -3.63 5.26
CA PRO A 28 -8.27 -4.85 4.87
C PRO A 28 -7.34 -5.80 4.11
N LEU A 29 -7.50 -7.10 4.34
CA LEU A 29 -6.71 -8.17 3.72
C LEU A 29 -7.56 -9.14 2.88
N TYR A 30 -8.87 -8.94 2.78
CA TYR A 30 -9.78 -9.80 2.00
C TYR A 30 -9.49 -9.85 0.48
N PHE A 31 -8.52 -9.08 -0.01
CA PHE A 31 -7.98 -9.13 -1.36
C PHE A 31 -6.45 -9.21 -1.42
N ALA A 32 -5.82 -9.69 -0.34
CA ALA A 32 -4.37 -9.76 -0.22
C ALA A 32 -3.71 -10.52 -1.39
N GLY A 33 -4.34 -11.59 -1.88
CA GLY A 33 -3.86 -12.38 -3.01
C GLY A 33 -3.93 -11.68 -4.36
N ASN A 34 -4.74 -10.63 -4.50
CA ASN A 34 -4.69 -9.76 -5.68
C ASN A 34 -3.55 -8.73 -5.57
N LYS A 35 -3.14 -8.38 -4.35
CA LYS A 35 -2.32 -7.21 -4.04
C LYS A 35 -0.83 -7.53 -3.90
N TYR A 36 -0.51 -8.55 -3.12
CA TYR A 36 0.85 -8.78 -2.64
C TYR A 36 1.57 -9.89 -3.40
N ARG A 37 2.90 -9.89 -3.34
CA ARG A 37 3.72 -11.05 -3.70
C ARG A 37 3.82 -12.00 -2.52
N ARG A 38 3.67 -13.31 -2.77
CA ARG A 38 3.67 -14.33 -1.71
C ARG A 38 4.98 -14.34 -0.93
N GLU A 39 6.10 -14.27 -1.64
CA GLU A 39 7.45 -14.32 -1.07
C GLU A 39 7.66 -13.13 -0.13
N TRP A 40 7.22 -11.94 -0.54
CA TRP A 40 7.26 -10.76 0.31
C TRP A 40 6.36 -10.92 1.54
N LEU A 41 5.13 -11.43 1.40
CA LEU A 41 4.24 -11.64 2.54
C LEU A 41 4.86 -12.59 3.58
N ALA A 42 5.40 -13.71 3.13
CA ALA A 42 6.05 -14.69 4.02
C ALA A 42 7.28 -14.08 4.72
N GLY A 43 8.08 -13.26 4.02
CA GLY A 43 9.21 -12.55 4.62
C GLY A 43 8.77 -11.47 5.63
N PHE A 44 7.81 -10.63 5.25
CA PHE A 44 7.25 -9.58 6.09
C PHE A 44 6.66 -10.13 7.39
N LEU A 45 5.98 -11.28 7.35
CA LEU A 45 5.41 -11.89 8.55
C LEU A 45 6.47 -12.42 9.53
N GLN A 46 7.68 -12.74 9.04
CA GLN A 46 8.82 -13.15 9.86
C GLN A 46 9.60 -11.95 10.41
N GLU A 47 9.62 -10.82 9.72
CA GLU A 47 10.32 -9.61 10.14
C GLU A 47 9.50 -8.37 9.76
N PRO A 48 8.41 -8.08 10.49
CA PRO A 48 7.51 -7.00 10.12
C PRO A 48 8.13 -5.64 10.44
N TYR A 49 7.97 -4.70 9.51
CA TYR A 49 8.40 -3.31 9.66
C TYR A 49 7.23 -2.34 9.36
N PRO A 50 7.30 -1.09 9.84
CA PRO A 50 6.22 -0.13 9.64
C PRO A 50 6.04 0.24 8.15
N LEU A 51 4.91 -0.16 7.56
CA LEU A 51 4.55 0.23 6.19
C LEU A 51 3.83 1.58 6.11
N HIS A 52 3.26 2.03 7.23
CA HIS A 52 2.60 3.32 7.38
C HIS A 52 3.33 4.08 8.48
N PRO A 53 4.20 5.06 8.13
CA PRO A 53 5.08 5.72 9.09
C PRO A 53 4.29 6.36 10.25
N SER A 54 3.17 7.02 9.97
CA SER A 54 2.30 7.58 11.00
C SER A 54 1.19 6.64 11.49
N GLY A 55 1.24 5.35 11.16
CA GLY A 55 0.16 4.41 11.45
C GLY A 55 -1.04 4.56 10.52
N TYR A 56 -2.09 3.76 10.77
CA TYR A 56 -3.30 3.76 9.95
C TYR A 56 -4.30 4.83 10.42
N PHE A 57 -5.10 5.36 9.49
CA PHE A 57 -6.13 6.36 9.83
C PHE A 57 -7.33 5.72 10.56
N PRO A 58 -7.89 6.33 11.63
CA PRO A 58 -7.59 7.65 12.18
C PRO A 58 -6.51 7.64 13.28
N GLU A 59 -5.96 6.47 13.61
CA GLU A 59 -4.90 6.27 14.60
C GLU A 59 -3.55 6.88 14.21
N ARG A 60 -3.52 8.03 13.53
CA ARG A 60 -2.28 8.73 13.16
C ARG A 60 -1.47 9.04 14.42
N LYS A 61 -0.34 8.36 14.58
CA LYS A 61 0.54 8.49 15.73
C LYS A 61 1.61 9.52 15.40
N LEU A 62 1.35 10.76 15.82
CA LEU A 62 2.22 11.90 15.59
C LEU A 62 2.68 12.48 16.93
N ARG A 63 3.88 13.05 16.92
CA ARG A 63 4.45 13.85 18.00
C ARG A 63 4.83 15.22 17.45
N ASP A 64 4.66 16.24 18.27
CA ASP A 64 4.99 17.61 17.93
C ASP A 64 6.50 17.85 18.04
N THR A 65 7.10 18.52 17.05
CA THR A 65 8.55 18.82 16.99
C THR A 65 8.82 20.23 16.48
N PRO A 66 9.99 20.83 16.71
CA PRO A 66 10.33 22.15 16.15
C PRO A 66 10.25 22.22 14.62
N GLU A 67 10.44 21.09 13.93
CA GLU A 67 10.35 20.95 12.48
C GLU A 67 8.91 20.68 11.98
N GLY A 68 7.95 20.49 12.89
CA GLY A 68 6.55 20.17 12.62
C GLY A 68 6.11 18.80 13.18
N ASP A 69 4.91 18.36 12.83
CA ASP A 69 4.40 17.04 13.24
C ASP A 69 5.22 15.91 12.61
N MET A 70 5.75 15.02 13.43
CA MET A 70 6.54 13.86 13.01
C MET A 70 5.90 12.55 13.48
N PRO A 71 6.11 11.41 12.80
CA PRO A 71 5.70 10.11 13.33
C PRO A 71 6.23 9.85 14.74
N ASP A 72 5.35 9.32 15.60
CA ASP A 72 5.73 8.78 16.90
C ASP A 72 5.87 7.26 16.80
N GLU A 73 7.09 6.80 16.52
CA GLU A 73 7.42 5.38 16.37
C GLU A 73 7.09 4.56 17.63
N ASN A 74 7.17 5.17 18.82
CA ASN A 74 6.87 4.48 20.08
C ASN A 74 5.38 4.25 20.29
N ALA A 75 4.53 4.98 19.55
CA ALA A 75 3.09 4.88 19.62
C ALA A 75 2.50 3.96 18.53
N LEU A 76 3.32 3.49 17.59
CA LEU A 76 2.91 2.49 16.60
C LEU A 76 2.75 1.12 17.26
N ALA A 77 1.61 0.48 17.01
CA ALA A 77 1.40 -0.90 17.44
C ALA A 77 2.37 -1.83 16.72
N ALA A 78 3.13 -2.64 17.47
CA ALA A 78 3.96 -3.68 16.90
C ALA A 78 3.09 -4.72 16.17
N HIS A 79 3.50 -5.11 14.97
CA HIS A 79 2.88 -6.20 14.25
C HIS A 79 3.35 -7.55 14.84
N LEU A 80 2.49 -8.57 14.75
CA LEU A 80 2.85 -9.92 15.17
C LEU A 80 3.99 -10.47 14.29
N GLN A 81 5.04 -10.97 14.92
CA GLN A 81 6.09 -11.76 14.28
C GLN A 81 5.71 -13.24 14.30
N LEU A 82 5.85 -13.93 13.16
CA LEU A 82 5.54 -15.35 13.00
C LEU A 82 6.81 -16.17 12.79
N SER A 83 6.73 -17.45 13.12
CA SER A 83 7.76 -18.42 12.70
C SER A 83 7.74 -18.59 11.17
N GLU A 84 8.81 -19.12 10.59
CA GLU A 84 8.87 -19.40 9.14
C GLU A 84 7.70 -20.26 8.65
N SER A 85 7.35 -21.32 9.39
CA SER A 85 6.24 -22.21 9.05
C SER A 85 4.88 -21.50 9.13
N ASP A 86 4.63 -20.78 10.23
CA ASP A 86 3.36 -20.06 10.40
C ASP A 86 3.22 -18.93 9.38
N ALA A 87 4.32 -18.24 9.06
CA ALA A 87 4.36 -17.18 8.07
C ALA A 87 4.03 -17.72 6.67
N ALA A 88 4.55 -18.89 6.30
CA ALA A 88 4.23 -19.54 5.03
C ALA A 88 2.75 -19.91 4.94
N GLU A 89 2.19 -20.53 5.99
CA GLU A 89 0.76 -20.93 6.03
C GLU A 89 -0.17 -19.70 5.97
N VAL A 90 0.13 -18.66 6.74
CA VAL A 90 -0.65 -17.42 6.72
C VAL A 90 -0.53 -16.72 5.37
N ALA A 91 0.66 -16.69 4.77
CA ALA A 91 0.85 -16.15 3.42
C ALA A 91 0.00 -16.91 2.39
N ASP A 92 -0.02 -18.25 2.42
CA ASP A 92 -0.85 -19.06 1.52
C ASP A 92 -2.34 -18.78 1.67
N TYR A 93 -2.82 -18.68 2.91
CA TYR A 93 -4.20 -18.31 3.16
C TYR A 93 -4.52 -16.92 2.59
N LEU A 94 -3.71 -15.90 2.89
CA LEU A 94 -3.90 -14.54 2.38
C LEU A 94 -3.83 -14.49 0.84
N MET A 95 -2.97 -15.30 0.22
CA MET A 95 -2.87 -15.39 -1.23
C MET A 95 -4.10 -16.02 -1.89
N SER A 96 -4.88 -16.83 -1.17
CA SER A 96 -6.16 -17.35 -1.66
C SER A 96 -7.28 -16.29 -1.72
N LEU A 97 -7.11 -15.16 -1.03
CA LEU A 97 -8.10 -14.08 -0.98
C LEU A 97 -8.00 -13.21 -2.23
N GLN A 98 -8.76 -13.57 -3.26
CA GLN A 98 -8.68 -12.96 -4.60
C GLN A 98 -10.03 -12.51 -5.20
N PRO A 99 -10.90 -11.79 -4.46
CA PRO A 99 -12.22 -11.40 -4.94
C PRO A 99 -12.19 -10.45 -6.16
N TYR A 100 -11.04 -9.86 -6.47
CA TYR A 100 -10.87 -8.89 -7.56
C TYR A 100 -10.01 -9.41 -8.71
N ALA A 101 -9.99 -10.73 -8.93
CA ALA A 101 -9.22 -11.34 -10.02
C ALA A 101 -9.54 -10.70 -11.39
N GLU A 102 -10.80 -10.33 -11.64
CA GLU A 102 -11.20 -9.68 -12.89
C GLU A 102 -10.48 -8.34 -13.12
N LEU A 103 -10.33 -7.50 -12.10
CA LEU A 103 -9.62 -6.20 -12.19
C LEU A 103 -8.14 -6.39 -12.57
N ILE A 104 -7.54 -7.49 -12.13
CA ILE A 104 -6.17 -7.85 -12.48
C ILE A 104 -6.10 -8.34 -13.93
N THR A 105 -7.00 -9.24 -14.34
CA THR A 105 -6.98 -9.80 -15.70
C THR A 105 -7.32 -8.78 -16.79
N GLN A 106 -8.08 -7.74 -16.47
CA GLN A 106 -8.43 -6.66 -17.39
C GLN A 106 -7.35 -5.59 -17.51
N ASP A 107 -6.36 -5.59 -16.62
CA ASP A 107 -5.30 -4.60 -16.64
C ASP A 107 -4.30 -4.88 -17.77
N SER A 108 -3.97 -3.81 -18.50
CA SER A 108 -3.12 -3.83 -19.70
C SER A 108 -1.65 -3.52 -19.41
N TYR A 109 -1.25 -3.43 -18.14
CA TYR A 109 0.12 -3.07 -17.79
C TYR A 109 1.12 -4.05 -18.38
N SER A 110 2.20 -3.50 -18.91
CA SER A 110 3.38 -4.25 -19.31
C SER A 110 4.61 -3.48 -18.84
N GLU A 111 5.62 -4.22 -18.39
CA GLU A 111 6.81 -3.61 -17.82
C GLU A 111 7.53 -2.73 -18.84
N GLY A 112 7.72 -1.47 -18.46
CA GLY A 112 8.47 -0.49 -19.23
C GLY A 112 9.71 -0.01 -18.52
N LYS A 113 10.17 1.17 -18.95
CA LYS A 113 11.30 1.88 -18.35
C LYS A 113 10.95 3.35 -18.26
N VAL A 114 11.39 3.97 -17.17
CA VAL A 114 11.35 5.42 -16.98
C VAL A 114 12.75 5.91 -16.62
N ALA A 115 13.14 7.08 -17.11
CA ALA A 115 14.35 7.73 -16.63
C ALA A 115 14.09 8.18 -15.18
N LEU A 116 14.94 7.76 -14.24
CA LEU A 116 14.75 7.99 -12.80
C LEU A 116 14.40 9.45 -12.49
N ARG A 117 15.18 10.39 -13.01
CA ARG A 117 14.94 11.84 -12.85
C ARG A 117 13.52 12.27 -13.30
N MET A 118 13.03 11.73 -14.41
CA MET A 118 11.69 12.06 -14.91
C MET A 118 10.61 11.40 -14.09
N GLY A 119 10.81 10.16 -13.65
CA GLY A 119 9.90 9.47 -12.74
C GLY A 119 9.76 10.21 -11.40
N THR A 120 10.88 10.66 -10.81
CA THR A 120 10.88 11.45 -9.58
C THR A 120 10.15 12.78 -9.74
N LEU A 121 10.36 13.50 -10.86
CA LEU A 121 9.62 14.74 -11.13
C LEU A 121 8.12 14.49 -11.31
N ASP A 122 7.75 13.41 -11.99
CA ASP A 122 6.36 13.04 -12.21
C ASP A 122 5.65 12.68 -10.90
N PHE A 123 6.27 11.82 -10.09
CA PHE A 123 5.77 11.40 -8.79
C PHE A 123 5.66 12.58 -7.80
N ARG A 124 6.77 13.31 -7.59
CA ARG A 124 6.84 14.36 -6.57
C ARG A 124 6.18 15.66 -7.04
N LYS A 125 6.60 16.18 -8.20
CA LYS A 125 6.27 17.56 -8.58
C LYS A 125 5.00 17.69 -9.40
N PHE A 126 4.75 16.77 -10.33
CA PHE A 126 3.63 16.90 -11.26
C PHE A 126 2.35 16.24 -10.74
N LYS A 127 2.47 15.16 -9.97
CA LYS A 127 1.32 14.43 -9.41
C LYS A 127 1.16 14.57 -7.90
N GLY A 128 2.16 15.09 -7.20
CA GLY A 128 2.09 15.35 -5.75
C GLY A 128 1.91 14.08 -4.92
N CYS A 129 2.38 12.93 -5.41
CA CYS A 129 2.28 11.66 -4.68
C CYS A 129 3.11 11.72 -3.37
N ASP A 130 4.18 12.52 -3.38
CA ASP A 130 5.06 12.77 -2.25
C ASP A 130 4.41 13.58 -1.12
N ALA A 131 3.28 14.26 -1.37
CA ALA A 131 2.53 14.92 -0.30
C ALA A 131 2.03 13.91 0.77
N CYS A 132 1.84 12.64 0.37
CA CYS A 132 1.38 11.59 1.27
C CYS A 132 2.33 10.41 1.38
N HIS A 133 3.07 10.07 0.33
CA HIS A 133 3.87 8.85 0.25
C HIS A 133 5.36 9.15 0.24
N GLN A 134 6.16 8.23 0.78
CA GLN A 134 7.62 8.27 0.65
C GLN A 134 8.07 7.43 -0.54
N ASP A 135 8.81 8.02 -1.48
CA ASP A 135 9.47 7.31 -2.59
C ASP A 135 10.99 7.15 -2.39
N SER A 136 11.52 7.61 -1.25
CA SER A 136 12.83 7.26 -0.70
C SER A 136 12.77 7.29 0.82
N THR A 137 13.79 6.78 1.51
CA THR A 137 13.83 6.79 2.99
C THR A 137 13.89 8.20 3.60
N ASP A 138 14.30 9.19 2.81
CA ASP A 138 14.54 10.57 3.22
C ASP A 138 13.57 11.60 2.60
N ASN A 139 12.58 11.18 1.82
CA ASN A 139 11.68 12.09 1.11
C ASN A 139 10.22 11.61 1.10
N GLY A 140 9.30 12.57 1.11
CA GLY A 140 7.85 12.37 1.01
C GLY A 140 7.12 12.47 2.34
N GLY A 141 5.79 12.30 2.28
CA GLY A 141 4.88 12.44 3.40
C GLY A 141 4.69 11.14 4.19
N PHE A 142 4.14 11.27 5.39
CA PHE A 142 3.97 10.15 6.33
C PHE A 142 2.52 9.62 6.43
N SER A 143 1.58 10.26 5.71
CA SER A 143 0.14 9.98 5.82
C SER A 143 -0.32 8.79 4.97
N GLY A 144 0.43 8.46 3.91
CA GLY A 144 0.26 7.27 3.09
C GLY A 144 1.29 6.19 3.44
N PRO A 145 1.13 4.97 2.90
CA PRO A 145 2.16 3.95 3.01
C PRO A 145 3.44 4.37 2.28
N ILE A 146 4.58 3.89 2.77
CA ILE A 146 5.86 3.98 2.03
C ILE A 146 5.72 3.32 0.67
N LEU A 147 6.41 3.84 -0.34
CA LEU A 147 6.39 3.34 -1.71
C LEU A 147 7.77 3.03 -2.30
N TYR A 148 8.87 3.38 -1.62
CA TYR A 148 10.23 3.06 -2.09
C TYR A 148 10.49 1.55 -2.24
N ASP A 149 9.76 0.70 -1.51
CA ASP A 149 9.82 -0.77 -1.62
C ASP A 149 8.61 -1.39 -2.33
N ALA A 150 7.69 -0.57 -2.87
CA ALA A 150 6.37 -1.03 -3.31
C ALA A 150 6.47 -2.10 -4.39
N TRP A 151 7.47 -2.03 -5.27
CA TRP A 151 7.68 -3.00 -6.34
C TRP A 151 7.96 -4.41 -5.83
N ASN A 152 8.74 -4.52 -4.75
CA ASN A 152 9.10 -5.79 -4.13
C ASN A 152 7.92 -6.41 -3.37
N ARG A 153 6.99 -5.57 -2.92
CA ARG A 153 5.83 -5.95 -2.12
C ARG A 153 4.58 -6.25 -2.94
N LEU A 154 4.29 -5.42 -3.93
CA LEU A 154 3.02 -5.40 -4.65
C LEU A 154 3.14 -6.04 -6.04
N GLN A 155 2.05 -6.62 -6.51
CA GLN A 155 1.96 -7.13 -7.88
C GLN A 155 1.83 -5.95 -8.88
N PRO A 156 2.51 -5.98 -10.04
CA PRO A 156 2.50 -4.84 -10.97
C PRO A 156 1.10 -4.47 -11.49
N HIS A 157 0.31 -5.48 -11.86
CA HIS A 157 -1.07 -5.28 -12.31
C HIS A 157 -1.97 -4.72 -11.20
N TYR A 158 -1.73 -5.06 -9.94
CA TYR A 158 -2.42 -4.42 -8.81
C TYR A 158 -2.08 -2.94 -8.72
N ILE A 159 -0.80 -2.58 -8.80
CA ILE A 159 -0.37 -1.16 -8.75
C ILE A 159 -1.08 -0.38 -9.87
N SER A 160 -1.05 -0.88 -11.10
CA SER A 160 -1.72 -0.26 -12.25
C SER A 160 -3.22 -0.12 -12.04
N ALA A 161 -3.92 -1.22 -11.72
CA ALA A 161 -5.37 -1.23 -11.53
C ALA A 161 -5.81 -0.36 -10.35
N PHE A 162 -5.05 -0.35 -9.25
CA PHE A 162 -5.32 0.49 -8.09
C PHE A 162 -5.16 1.97 -8.42
N LEU A 163 -4.10 2.35 -9.13
CA LEU A 163 -3.88 3.72 -9.59
C LEU A 163 -4.96 4.22 -10.55
N LYS A 164 -5.53 3.34 -11.38
CA LYS A 164 -6.64 3.69 -12.29
C LYS A 164 -7.91 4.04 -11.50
N ASN A 165 -8.24 3.30 -10.45
CA ASN A 165 -9.41 3.59 -9.61
C ASN A 165 -9.31 2.96 -8.20
N PRO A 166 -8.78 3.70 -7.21
CA PRO A 166 -8.66 3.19 -5.84
C PRO A 166 -10.00 2.79 -5.20
N LEU A 167 -11.11 3.43 -5.60
CA LEU A 167 -12.44 3.20 -5.03
C LEU A 167 -13.04 1.83 -5.39
N GLN A 168 -12.56 1.18 -6.46
CA GLN A 168 -12.98 -0.18 -6.80
C GLN A 168 -12.43 -1.22 -5.80
N TRP A 169 -11.26 -0.93 -5.23
CA TRP A 169 -10.59 -1.80 -4.27
C TRP A 169 -11.07 -1.57 -2.85
N ASP A 170 -11.18 -0.29 -2.46
CA ASP A 170 -11.59 0.13 -1.14
C ASP A 170 -12.47 1.39 -1.28
N PRO A 171 -13.81 1.26 -1.17
CA PRO A 171 -14.74 2.39 -1.29
C PRO A 171 -14.49 3.51 -0.28
N ASN A 172 -13.81 3.21 0.83
CA ASN A 172 -13.46 4.17 1.88
C ASN A 172 -11.97 4.53 1.89
N THR A 173 -11.25 4.26 0.80
CA THR A 173 -9.86 4.72 0.67
C THR A 173 -9.79 6.24 0.72
N ILE A 174 -8.71 6.75 1.33
CA ILE A 174 -8.39 8.18 1.34
C ILE A 174 -7.47 8.57 0.16
N MET A 175 -6.97 7.60 -0.59
CA MET A 175 -6.18 7.89 -1.78
C MET A 175 -7.09 8.53 -2.83
N PRO A 176 -6.74 9.71 -3.35
CA PRO A 176 -7.56 10.37 -4.36
C PRO A 176 -7.61 9.54 -5.65
N VAL A 177 -8.73 9.61 -6.37
CA VAL A 177 -8.84 9.02 -7.72
C VAL A 177 -8.03 9.90 -8.68
N PRO A 178 -6.86 9.43 -9.15
CA PRO A 178 -5.98 10.27 -9.97
C PRO A 178 -6.60 10.47 -11.35
N GLN A 179 -6.66 11.71 -11.83
CA GLN A 179 -7.11 12.00 -13.18
C GLN A 179 -5.94 11.85 -14.16
N MET A 180 -5.67 10.62 -14.58
CA MET A 180 -4.56 10.32 -15.49
C MET A 180 -4.94 9.29 -16.55
N ASN A 181 -4.32 9.40 -17.72
CA ASN A 181 -4.45 8.40 -18.78
C ASN A 181 -3.61 7.15 -18.47
N GLU A 182 -3.88 6.06 -19.19
CA GLU A 182 -3.22 4.77 -18.99
C GLU A 182 -1.70 4.84 -19.07
N GLN A 183 -1.15 5.58 -20.03
CA GLN A 183 0.30 5.70 -20.18
C GLN A 183 0.95 6.38 -18.96
N ALA A 184 0.28 7.37 -18.37
CA ALA A 184 0.76 8.03 -17.16
C ALA A 184 0.69 7.09 -15.94
N VAL A 185 -0.33 6.22 -15.86
CA VAL A 185 -0.37 5.15 -14.85
C VAL A 185 0.83 4.22 -15.01
N HIS A 186 1.06 3.69 -16.21
CA HIS A 186 2.14 2.73 -16.44
C HIS A 186 3.52 3.33 -16.13
N LYS A 187 3.74 4.62 -16.45
CA LYS A 187 4.99 5.32 -16.08
C LYS A 187 5.20 5.44 -14.58
N LEU A 188 4.14 5.58 -13.78
CA LEU A 188 4.26 5.55 -12.32
C LEU A 188 4.60 4.14 -11.82
N VAL A 189 4.00 3.10 -12.41
CA VAL A 189 4.35 1.71 -12.07
C VAL A 189 5.83 1.44 -12.40
N ASP A 190 6.29 1.87 -13.58
CA ASP A 190 7.70 1.76 -13.99
C ASP A 190 8.64 2.58 -13.09
N TYR A 191 8.17 3.69 -12.53
CA TYR A 191 8.93 4.46 -11.53
C TYR A 191 9.07 3.70 -10.22
N LEU A 192 7.99 3.13 -9.70
CA LEU A 192 8.03 2.29 -8.50
C LEU A 192 8.93 1.08 -8.68
N LYS A 193 8.94 0.49 -9.89
CA LYS A 193 9.91 -0.53 -10.29
C LYS A 193 11.34 0.00 -10.21
N ALA A 194 11.61 1.12 -10.87
CA ALA A 194 12.95 1.68 -10.94
C ALA A 194 13.55 2.01 -9.56
N ILE A 195 12.76 2.53 -8.62
CA ILE A 195 13.24 2.81 -7.26
C ILE A 195 13.36 1.53 -6.41
N GLY A 196 12.45 0.57 -6.57
CA GLY A 196 12.48 -0.68 -5.81
C GLY A 196 13.58 -1.66 -6.22
N GLU A 197 14.14 -1.50 -7.42
CA GLU A 197 15.29 -2.29 -7.92
C GLU A 197 16.65 -1.66 -7.56
N THR A 198 16.67 -0.40 -7.06
CA THR A 198 17.89 0.31 -6.68
C THR A 198 18.18 0.31 -5.18
N GLU A 199 17.17 -0.03 -4.37
CA GLU A 199 17.25 -0.15 -2.91
C GLU A 199 17.69 -1.55 -2.48
#